data_AF-A0A7S1RR41-F1
#
_entry.id   AF-A0A7S1RR41-F1
#
_cell.length_a   1.000
_cell.length_b   1.000
_cell.length_c   1.000
_cell.angle_alpha   90.00
_cell.angle_beta   90.00
_cell.angle_gamma   90.00
#
_symmetry.space_group_name_H-M   'P 1'
#
loop_
_entity.id
_entity.type
_entity.pdbx_description
1 polymer ?
#
loop_
_entity_poly.entity_id
_entity_poly.type
_entity_poly.pdbx_seq_one_letter_code
_entity_poly.pdbx_strand_id
1 'polypeptide(L)'
;YDFWAVGTGCCSGSQADFHCHGFNSPHSGGLRLMGGSRDNYRLAVQQAEATYGIKAAHPLFFQWVPRPLDLIENWRENARSAFMIWIFAHLVVQAFLVVSAALAFGKLGHF
;
A
#
# COMPACT_ATOMS: atom_id res chain seq x y z
N TYR A 1 2.63 -3.51 -23.61
CA TYR A 1 1.78 -2.53 -22.89
C TYR A 1 1.77 -2.91 -21.43
N ASP A 2 2.63 -2.31 -20.61
CA ASP A 2 2.81 -2.78 -19.22
C ASP A 2 2.19 -1.84 -18.18
N PHE A 3 1.93 -0.57 -18.50
CA PHE A 3 1.27 0.36 -17.58
C PHE A 3 -0.23 0.39 -17.84
N TRP A 4 -1.02 0.07 -16.82
CA TRP A 4 -2.47 -0.01 -16.89
C TRP A 4 -3.11 0.91 -15.86
N ALA A 5 -3.94 1.84 -16.35
CA ALA A 5 -4.87 2.58 -15.50
C ALA A 5 -6.06 1.68 -15.18
N VAL A 6 -6.32 1.45 -13.90
CA VAL A 6 -7.38 0.55 -13.44
C VAL A 6 -8.29 1.22 -12.42
N GLY A 7 -9.54 0.79 -12.41
CA GLY A 7 -10.54 1.23 -11.46
C GLY A 7 -11.84 0.45 -11.64
N THR A 8 -12.68 0.45 -10.61
CA THR A 8 -14.01 -0.17 -10.66
C THR A 8 -15.06 0.91 -10.92
N GLY A 9 -15.97 0.66 -11.85
CA GLY A 9 -17.06 1.60 -12.16
C GLY A 9 -16.63 2.88 -12.87
N CYS A 10 -15.47 2.87 -13.56
CA CYS A 10 -14.95 4.05 -14.26
C CYS A 10 -15.40 4.17 -15.72
N CYS A 11 -16.20 3.24 -16.23
CA CYS A 11 -16.67 3.24 -17.62
C CYS A 11 -18.19 3.51 -17.65
N SER A 12 -18.67 4.31 -18.60
CA SER A 12 -20.12 4.57 -18.77
C SER A 12 -20.90 3.37 -19.34
N GLY A 13 -20.19 2.35 -19.84
CA GLY A 13 -20.77 1.13 -20.42
C GLY A 13 -21.31 1.28 -21.84
N SER A 14 -21.46 2.51 -22.35
CA SER A 14 -21.97 2.79 -23.70
C SER A 14 -20.95 3.44 -24.63
N GLN A 15 -19.92 4.08 -24.06
CA GLN A 15 -18.85 4.72 -24.82
C GLN A 15 -17.47 4.21 -24.36
N ALA A 16 -16.47 4.41 -25.20
CA ALA A 16 -15.07 4.14 -24.88
C ALA A 16 -14.49 5.28 -24.00
N ASP A 17 -15.09 5.49 -22.83
CA ASP A 17 -14.71 6.52 -21.89
C ASP A 17 -14.22 5.90 -20.57
N PHE A 18 -13.11 6.43 -20.06
CA PHE A 18 -12.52 6.01 -18.79
C PHE A 18 -12.43 7.21 -17.85
N HIS A 19 -13.45 7.37 -17.00
CA HIS A 19 -13.61 8.47 -16.05
C HIS A 19 -13.69 7.92 -14.62
N CYS A 20 -12.53 7.76 -13.97
CA CYS A 20 -12.48 7.44 -12.55
C CYS A 20 -12.66 8.69 -11.68
N HIS A 21 -12.92 8.48 -10.38
CA HIS A 21 -12.97 9.56 -9.40
C HIS A 21 -11.68 10.41 -9.44
N GLY A 22 -11.85 11.74 -9.55
CA GLY A 22 -10.72 12.66 -9.64
C GLY A 22 -10.12 12.81 -11.04
N PHE A 23 -10.69 12.26 -12.11
CA PHE A 23 -10.15 12.46 -13.47
C PHE A 23 -10.05 13.94 -13.87
N ASN A 24 -10.98 14.78 -13.41
CA ASN A 24 -11.10 16.20 -13.77
C ASN A 24 -10.30 17.15 -12.85
N SER A 25 -9.58 16.64 -11.85
CA SER A 25 -8.79 17.49 -10.95
C SER A 25 -7.37 17.65 -11.49
N PRO A 26 -6.82 18.88 -11.56
CA PRO A 26 -5.47 19.12 -12.04
C PRO A 26 -4.37 18.53 -11.13
N HIS A 27 -4.72 18.17 -9.88
CA HIS A 27 -3.80 17.59 -8.91
C HIS A 27 -3.95 16.07 -8.78
N SER A 28 -4.57 15.42 -9.76
CA SER A 28 -4.70 13.96 -9.77
C SER A 28 -3.49 13.29 -10.38
N GLY A 29 -3.21 12.07 -9.94
CA GLY A 29 -2.16 11.25 -10.51
C GLY A 29 -2.38 9.77 -10.27
N GLY A 30 -1.55 8.95 -10.93
CA GLY A 30 -1.59 7.50 -10.79
C GLY A 30 -0.88 7.03 -9.53
N LEU A 31 -1.59 6.36 -8.63
CA LEU A 31 -1.00 5.66 -7.50
C LEU A 31 -0.88 4.17 -7.83
N ARG A 32 0.30 3.59 -7.60
CA ARG A 32 0.50 2.16 -7.84
C ARG A 32 -0.35 1.33 -6.90
N LEU A 33 -1.15 0.42 -7.44
CA LEU A 33 -1.93 -0.52 -6.65
C LEU A 33 -1.01 -1.62 -6.10
N MET A 34 -0.94 -1.74 -4.78
CA MET A 34 -0.09 -2.72 -4.09
C MET A 34 -0.87 -3.89 -3.47
N GLY A 35 -2.20 -3.80 -3.31
CA GLY A 35 -2.99 -4.82 -2.61
C GLY A 35 -4.36 -5.13 -3.21
N GLY A 36 -4.97 -6.22 -2.69
CA GLY A 36 -6.39 -6.56 -2.74
C GLY A 36 -6.93 -7.07 -4.07
N SER A 37 -6.90 -6.24 -5.11
CA SER A 37 -7.68 -6.46 -6.33
C SER A 37 -6.84 -6.78 -7.56
N ARG A 38 -5.53 -7.05 -7.37
CA ARG A 38 -4.59 -7.29 -8.48
C ARG A 38 -4.99 -8.48 -9.37
N ASP A 39 -5.50 -9.55 -8.77
CA ASP A 39 -5.85 -10.76 -9.52
C ASP A 39 -7.03 -10.49 -10.47
N ASN A 40 -8.04 -9.76 -10.00
CA ASN A 40 -9.18 -9.34 -10.83
C ASN A 40 -8.74 -8.41 -11.98
N TYR A 41 -7.83 -7.48 -11.71
CA TYR A 41 -7.29 -6.62 -12.76
C TYR A 41 -6.40 -7.37 -13.75
N ARG A 42 -5.70 -8.42 -13.32
CA ARG A 42 -4.95 -9.30 -14.21
C ARG A 42 -5.87 -10.05 -15.16
N LEU A 43 -7.00 -10.57 -14.68
CA LEU A 43 -8.01 -11.20 -15.54
C LEU A 43 -8.59 -10.21 -16.56
N ALA A 44 -8.86 -8.96 -16.14
CA ALA A 44 -9.32 -7.91 -17.04
C ALA A 44 -8.28 -7.57 -18.12
N VAL A 45 -6.99 -7.51 -17.77
CA VAL A 45 -5.90 -7.35 -18.74
C VAL A 45 -5.86 -8.52 -19.71
N GLN A 46 -5.97 -9.76 -19.25
CA GLN A 46 -5.99 -10.94 -20.12
C GLN A 46 -7.17 -10.92 -21.11
N GLN A 47 -8.34 -10.47 -20.67
CA GLN A 47 -9.48 -10.29 -21.56
C GLN A 47 -9.19 -9.21 -22.62
N ALA A 48 -8.58 -8.09 -22.23
CA ALA A 48 -8.18 -7.04 -23.15
C ALA A 48 -7.08 -7.49 -24.13
N GLU A 49 -6.10 -8.28 -23.69
CA GLU A 49 -5.10 -8.93 -24.53
C GLU A 49 -5.74 -9.80 -25.62
N ALA A 50 -6.70 -10.63 -25.24
CA ALA A 50 -7.43 -11.49 -26.17
C ALA A 50 -8.31 -10.68 -27.15
N THR A 51 -8.95 -9.60 -26.67
CA THR A 51 -9.89 -8.80 -27.47
C THR A 51 -9.17 -7.90 -28.48
N TYR A 52 -8.07 -7.28 -28.07
CA TYR A 52 -7.36 -6.27 -28.87
C TYR A 52 -6.03 -6.78 -29.45
N GLY A 53 -5.68 -8.05 -29.22
CA GLY A 53 -4.44 -8.65 -29.74
C GLY A 53 -3.15 -8.07 -29.16
N ILE A 54 -3.23 -7.46 -27.97
CA ILE A 54 -2.07 -6.87 -27.28
C ILE A 54 -1.41 -7.87 -26.33
N LYS A 55 -0.15 -7.63 -25.98
CA LYS A 55 0.58 -8.37 -24.93
C LYS A 55 1.12 -7.44 -23.83
N ALA A 56 0.91 -7.85 -22.60
CA ALA A 56 1.30 -7.25 -21.32
C ALA A 56 2.02 -8.32 -20.49
N ALA A 57 3.34 -8.44 -20.67
CA ALA A 57 4.12 -9.46 -19.99
C ALA A 57 4.22 -9.19 -18.48
N HIS A 58 4.29 -7.91 -18.08
CA HIS A 58 4.43 -7.50 -16.69
C HIS A 58 3.49 -6.32 -16.36
N PRO A 59 2.17 -6.57 -16.22
CA PRO A 59 1.22 -5.50 -16.00
C PRO A 59 1.42 -4.84 -14.63
N LEU A 60 1.69 -3.54 -14.65
CA LEU A 60 1.73 -2.64 -13.52
C LEU A 60 0.43 -1.84 -13.47
N PHE A 61 -0.24 -1.93 -12.33
CA PHE A 61 -1.56 -1.34 -12.11
C PHE A 61 -1.45 -0.02 -11.37
N PHE A 62 -2.09 1.02 -11.92
CA PHE A 62 -2.19 2.35 -11.34
C PHE A 62 -3.65 2.76 -11.21
N GLN A 63 -4.04 3.19 -10.02
CA GLN A 63 -5.35 3.77 -9.77
C GLN A 63 -5.26 5.29 -9.87
N TRP A 64 -6.29 5.91 -10.43
CA TRP A 64 -6.38 7.36 -10.45
C TRP A 64 -6.87 7.87 -9.10
N VAL A 65 -6.09 8.74 -8.47
CA VAL A 65 -6.44 9.34 -7.16
C VAL A 65 -6.15 10.83 -7.15
N PRO A 66 -6.98 11.63 -6.45
CA PRO A 66 -6.70 13.04 -6.23
C PRO A 66 -5.53 13.18 -5.23
N ARG A 67 -4.56 14.04 -5.55
CA ARG A 67 -3.40 14.39 -4.69
C ARG A 67 -2.66 13.16 -4.13
N PRO A 68 -2.06 12.32 -5.00
CA PRO A 68 -1.36 11.11 -4.55
C PRO A 68 -0.17 11.39 -3.63
N LEU A 69 0.48 12.56 -3.77
CA LEU A 69 1.63 12.93 -2.95
C LEU A 69 1.24 13.14 -1.47
N ASP A 70 0.12 13.82 -1.22
CA ASP A 70 -0.39 14.04 0.14
C ASP A 70 -0.74 12.71 0.81
N LEU A 71 -1.30 11.78 0.06
CA LEU A 71 -1.63 10.44 0.56
C LEU A 71 -0.37 9.68 0.99
N ILE A 72 0.68 9.73 0.18
CA ILE A 72 1.96 9.08 0.48
C ILE A 72 2.64 9.73 1.69
N GLU A 73 2.63 11.06 1.79
CA GLU A 73 3.23 11.74 2.95
C GLU A 73 2.45 11.43 4.23
N ASN A 74 1.12 11.44 4.18
CA ASN A 74 0.30 11.04 5.33
C ASN A 74 0.58 9.59 5.78
N TRP A 75 0.74 8.65 4.83
CA TRP A 75 1.14 7.28 5.18
C TRP A 75 2.52 7.23 5.84
N ARG A 76 3.47 8.02 5.33
CA ARG A 76 4.83 8.11 5.86
C ARG A 76 4.87 8.76 7.25
N GLU A 77 4.09 9.79 7.50
CA GLU A 77 3.98 10.45 8.81
C GLU A 77 3.38 9.52 9.86
N ASN A 78 2.28 8.85 9.52
CA ASN A 78 1.65 7.86 10.40
C ASN A 78 2.56 6.68 10.71
N ALA A 79 3.29 6.18 9.70
CA ALA A 79 4.26 5.11 9.91
C ALA A 79 5.41 5.56 10.83
N ARG A 80 5.90 6.79 10.67
CA ARG A 80 6.99 7.33 11.49
C ARG A 80 6.59 7.47 12.96
N SER A 81 5.41 8.03 13.23
CA SER A 81 4.93 8.22 14.61
C SER A 81 4.70 6.88 15.30
N ALA A 82 4.02 5.94 14.62
CA ALA A 82 3.81 4.59 15.14
C ALA A 82 5.14 3.88 15.42
N PHE A 83 6.09 3.92 14.47
CA PHE A 83 7.40 3.29 14.62
C PHE A 83 8.18 3.85 15.82
N MET A 84 8.19 5.17 16.01
CA MET A 84 8.83 5.79 17.18
C MET A 84 8.18 5.32 18.49
N ILE A 85 6.85 5.26 18.56
CA ILE A 85 6.13 4.78 19.75
C ILE A 85 6.52 3.32 20.05
N TRP A 86 6.55 2.46 19.04
CA TRP A 86 6.93 1.05 19.21
C TRP A 86 8.39 0.88 19.66
N ILE A 87 9.32 1.71 19.19
CA ILE A 87 10.72 1.70 19.67
C ILE A 87 10.77 1.99 21.16
N PHE A 88 10.13 3.07 21.62
CA PHE A 88 10.17 3.43 23.04
C PHE A 88 9.46 2.39 23.91
N ALA A 89 8.31 1.88 23.47
CA ALA A 89 7.62 0.81 24.17
C ALA A 89 8.49 -0.45 24.29
N HIS A 90 9.15 -0.86 23.20
CA HIS A 90 10.04 -2.01 23.21
C HIS A 90 11.23 -1.81 24.17
N LEU A 91 11.86 -0.63 24.15
CA LEU A 91 12.99 -0.28 25.00
C LEU A 91 12.61 -0.37 26.50
N VAL A 92 11.46 0.19 26.87
CA VAL A 92 10.97 0.16 28.28
C VAL A 92 10.72 -1.28 28.73
N VAL A 93 10.05 -2.08 27.91
CA VAL A 93 9.76 -3.48 28.23
C VAL A 93 11.06 -4.30 28.33
N GLN A 94 12.01 -4.12 27.41
CA GLN A 94 13.30 -4.80 27.46
C GLN A 94 14.11 -4.43 28.70
N ALA A 95 14.18 -3.14 29.03
CA ALA A 95 14.89 -2.68 30.23
C ALA A 95 14.28 -3.30 31.50
N PHE A 96 12.95 -3.33 31.60
CA PHE A 96 12.25 -3.97 32.71
C PHE A 96 12.55 -5.48 32.83
N LEU A 97 12.53 -6.20 31.71
CA LEU A 97 12.83 -7.63 31.68
C LEU A 97 14.29 -7.91 32.07
N VAL A 98 15.25 -7.12 31.59
CA VAL A 98 16.67 -7.28 31.93
C VAL A 98 16.92 -6.99 33.41
N VAL A 99 16.32 -5.92 33.96
CA VAL A 99 16.45 -5.59 35.39
C VAL A 99 15.83 -6.69 36.26
N SER A 100 14.63 -7.18 35.93
CA SER A 100 13.99 -8.24 36.71
C SER A 100 14.77 -9.55 36.66
N ALA A 101 15.30 -9.93 35.49
CA ALA A 101 16.17 -11.09 35.34
C ALA A 101 17.47 -10.94 36.15
N ALA A 102 18.14 -9.79 36.08
CA ALA A 102 19.36 -9.52 36.84
C ALA A 102 19.14 -9.64 38.36
N LEU A 103 18.02 -9.10 38.88
CA LEU A 103 17.65 -9.22 40.29
C LEU A 103 17.34 -10.67 40.69
N ALA A 104 16.63 -11.41 39.85
CA ALA A 104 16.31 -12.82 40.09
C ALA A 104 17.57 -13.69 40.16
N PHE A 105 18.47 -13.57 39.17
CA PHE A 105 19.72 -14.31 39.14
C PHE A 105 20.68 -13.89 40.26
N GLY A 106 20.74 -12.60 40.59
CA GLY A 106 21.54 -12.11 41.71
C GLY A 106 21.10 -12.67 43.07
N LYS A 107 19.79 -12.92 43.25
CA LYS A 107 19.26 -13.55 44.46
C LYS A 107 19.49 -15.06 44.50
N LEU A 108 19.43 -15.74 43.36
CA LEU A 108 19.69 -17.18 43.23
C LEU A 108 21.18 -17.54 43.40
N GLY A 109 22.10 -16.67 42.96
CA GLY A 109 23.55 -16.91 43.09
C GLY A 109 24.15 -16.61 44.47
N HIS A 110 23.34 -16.14 45.43
CA HIS A 110 23.77 -15.87 46.81
C HIS A 110 23.38 -17.02 47.78
N PHE A 111 22.80 -18.11 47.28
CA PHE A 111 22.60 -19.37 48.00
C PHE A 111 23.61 -20.42 47.50
#